data_AF-C5K9C9-F1
#
_entry.id   AF-C5K9C9-F1
#
_cell.length_a   1.000
_cell.length_b   1.000
_cell.length_c   1.000
_cell.angle_alpha   90.00
_cell.angle_beta   90.00
_cell.angle_gamma   90.00
#
_symmetry.space_group_name_H-M   'P 1'
#
loop_
_entity.id
_entity.type
_entity.pdbx_description
1 polymer ?
#
loop_
_entity_poly.entity_id
_entity_poly.type
_entity_poly.pdbx_seq_one_letter_code
_entity_poly.pdbx_strand_id
1 'polypeptide(L)'
;MLILSHGFSKGSRQACGNIISTRRFVAVRGSGNTVPKSQMPGSAFRQRAPLLRRSGDTTARSLAPDSGQALGGLMKGLKDLLLGREEDAESKAGLTGALRHSVSEARKRRKDQDEFEQYRYMVEELMKPQMWTYGAFKNYQEKVLEASGAHSMRAKFSEESAGIEHIKKGIKVLAAMNPIELASNHRDVFTERSRKLIAEKAGVSKEFVNQVILEHDALRGDRKWYMIRKQYNMPMPKTFEDREFMAKYDRPRSQMERQQFKKMVAKYQLCNRTRWRQPIITAAYKRHRSSGFDRWRKVPVRWFPRWKKNNSGPKPAHMLLR
;
A
#
# COMPACT_ATOMS: atom_id res chain seq x y z
N MET A 1 -52.30 -0.57 -30.57
CA MET A 1 -52.37 0.78 -31.18
C MET A 1 -50.95 1.17 -31.55
N LEU A 2 -50.68 1.27 -32.86
CA LEU A 2 -49.39 1.50 -33.52
C LEU A 2 -49.25 2.99 -33.85
N ILE A 3 -48.11 3.62 -33.54
CA ILE A 3 -47.52 4.80 -34.23
C ILE A 3 -46.02 4.73 -33.86
N LEU A 4 -45.02 4.30 -34.67
CA LEU A 4 -44.53 4.64 -36.01
C LEU A 4 -44.00 6.07 -36.23
N SER A 5 -42.65 6.14 -36.19
CA SER A 5 -41.70 6.77 -37.14
C SER A 5 -41.65 8.29 -37.34
N HIS A 6 -40.40 8.81 -37.35
CA HIS A 6 -39.68 9.66 -38.33
C HIS A 6 -38.38 10.13 -37.62
N GLY A 7 -37.17 10.22 -38.15
CA GLY A 7 -36.58 10.14 -39.49
C GLY A 7 -35.26 10.96 -39.48
N PHE A 8 -34.41 10.75 -40.50
CA PHE A 8 -33.19 11.54 -40.88
C PHE A 8 -31.87 11.29 -40.11
N SER A 9 -30.68 11.22 -40.73
CA SER A 9 -30.26 11.34 -42.14
C SER A 9 -28.87 10.71 -42.34
N LYS A 10 -28.61 10.30 -43.58
CA LYS A 10 -27.40 9.66 -44.09
C LYS A 10 -26.26 10.67 -44.33
N GLY A 11 -25.02 10.21 -44.16
CA GLY A 11 -23.81 10.88 -44.65
C GLY A 11 -22.77 9.86 -45.09
N SER A 12 -22.84 9.46 -46.36
CA SER A 12 -21.89 8.57 -47.03
C SER A 12 -20.81 9.37 -47.75
N ARG A 13 -19.54 8.99 -47.61
CA ARG A 13 -18.54 9.05 -48.69
C ARG A 13 -17.60 7.84 -48.63
N GLN A 14 -17.67 7.05 -49.70
CA GLN A 14 -16.63 6.12 -50.19
C GLN A 14 -15.38 6.95 -50.59
N ALA A 15 -14.19 6.44 -50.92
CA ALA A 15 -13.79 5.15 -51.47
C ALA A 15 -12.24 5.03 -51.46
N CYS A 16 -11.76 3.79 -51.64
CA CYS A 16 -10.50 3.36 -52.29
C CYS A 16 -9.16 3.70 -51.59
N GLY A 17 -8.18 2.80 -51.49
CA GLY A 17 -8.00 1.51 -52.15
C GLY A 17 -6.89 0.67 -51.52
N ASN A 18 -6.91 -0.61 -51.91
CA ASN A 18 -5.96 -1.67 -51.58
C ASN A 18 -4.54 -1.36 -52.05
N ILE A 19 -3.52 -1.89 -51.35
CA ILE A 19 -2.39 -2.59 -51.97
C ILE A 19 -1.80 -3.58 -50.96
N ILE A 20 -1.55 -4.77 -51.50
CA ILE A 20 -0.93 -5.97 -50.95
C ILE A 20 0.56 -5.71 -50.67
N SER A 21 1.08 -6.19 -49.54
CA SER A 21 2.49 -6.63 -49.50
C SER A 21 2.69 -7.73 -48.47
N THR A 22 2.75 -8.94 -49.00
CA THR A 22 3.38 -10.12 -48.43
C THR A 22 4.83 -9.83 -48.04
N ARG A 23 5.25 -10.25 -46.83
CA ARG A 23 6.64 -10.71 -46.61
C ARG A 23 6.67 -11.76 -45.51
N ARG A 24 6.81 -13.00 -45.97
CA ARG A 24 7.38 -14.13 -45.23
C ARG A 24 8.79 -13.74 -44.75
N PHE A 25 9.11 -14.08 -43.50
CA PHE A 25 10.47 -14.49 -43.16
C PHE A 25 10.40 -15.82 -42.42
N VAL A 26 11.09 -16.78 -43.00
CA VAL A 26 11.29 -18.16 -42.54
C VAL A 26 12.59 -18.21 -41.75
N ALA A 27 12.53 -18.95 -40.65
CA ALA A 27 13.54 -19.72 -39.92
C ALA A 27 15.01 -19.25 -39.88
N VAL A 28 15.61 -19.28 -38.68
CA VAL A 28 16.89 -19.97 -38.45
C VAL A 28 16.90 -20.59 -37.05
N ARG A 29 17.22 -21.89 -37.01
CA ARG A 29 17.60 -22.71 -35.85
C ARG A 29 19.03 -22.34 -35.37
N GLY A 30 19.27 -22.45 -34.08
CA GLY A 30 20.62 -22.65 -33.50
C GLY A 30 20.45 -22.99 -32.01
N SER A 31 20.36 -24.27 -31.63
CA SER A 31 21.45 -25.23 -31.37
C SER A 31 22.35 -24.81 -30.20
N GLY A 32 22.52 -25.75 -29.27
CA GLY A 32 23.02 -25.52 -27.93
C GLY A 32 24.46 -25.01 -27.83
N ASN A 33 24.79 -24.55 -26.62
CA ASN A 33 26.07 -24.87 -26.02
C ASN A 33 25.89 -24.98 -24.50
N THR A 34 25.84 -26.23 -24.06
CA THR A 34 26.34 -26.70 -22.76
C THR A 34 27.85 -26.49 -22.69
N VAL A 35 28.39 -26.04 -21.55
CA VAL A 35 29.75 -26.33 -21.01
C VAL A 35 29.85 -25.73 -19.59
N PRO A 36 30.71 -26.27 -18.70
CA PRO A 36 30.30 -26.67 -17.36
C PRO A 36 30.80 -25.78 -16.21
N LYS A 37 30.34 -26.19 -15.01
CA LYS A 37 30.89 -25.93 -13.68
C LYS A 37 32.40 -25.68 -13.66
N SER A 38 32.81 -24.52 -13.13
CA SER A 38 34.09 -24.36 -12.44
C SER A 38 33.83 -24.02 -10.98
N GLN A 39 34.09 -24.98 -10.10
CA GLN A 39 34.40 -24.77 -8.70
C GLN A 39 35.63 -23.86 -8.59
N MET A 40 35.59 -22.86 -7.72
CA MET A 40 36.78 -22.36 -7.04
C MET A 40 36.48 -22.13 -5.56
N PRO A 41 37.46 -22.39 -4.67
CA PRO A 41 37.28 -22.46 -3.23
C PRO A 41 37.51 -21.12 -2.53
N GLY A 42 36.93 -21.02 -1.33
CA GLY A 42 37.57 -20.43 -0.16
C GLY A 42 38.07 -18.98 -0.24
N SER A 43 37.32 -18.06 0.36
CA SER A 43 37.96 -17.06 1.25
C SER A 43 37.00 -16.65 2.36
N ALA A 44 37.35 -17.06 3.57
CA ALA A 44 36.72 -16.63 4.80
C ALA A 44 37.07 -15.17 5.05
N PHE A 45 36.16 -14.26 4.71
CA PHE A 45 36.29 -12.84 5.07
C PHE A 45 35.56 -12.58 6.38
N ARG A 46 36.26 -12.78 7.52
CA ARG A 46 35.86 -12.22 8.82
C ARG A 46 36.01 -10.70 8.76
N GLN A 47 34.90 -9.98 8.59
CA GLN A 47 34.84 -8.58 8.99
C GLN A 47 34.13 -8.45 10.33
N ARG A 48 34.88 -7.91 11.29
CA ARG A 48 34.45 -7.56 12.64
C ARG A 48 33.29 -6.56 12.55
N ALA A 49 32.17 -6.92 13.16
CA ALA A 49 31.09 -5.97 13.44
C ALA A 49 31.55 -4.94 14.48
N PRO A 50 31.35 -3.64 14.27
CA PRO A 50 31.54 -2.64 15.32
C PRO A 50 30.38 -2.72 16.33
N LEU A 51 30.73 -2.90 17.60
CA LEU A 51 29.83 -2.77 18.75
C LEU A 51 29.25 -1.36 18.79
N LEU A 52 27.99 -1.22 18.40
CA LEU A 52 27.20 -0.01 18.63
C LEU A 52 26.82 0.05 20.11
N ARG A 53 27.39 1.04 20.79
CA ARG A 53 26.98 1.51 22.13
C ARG A 53 25.47 1.77 22.15
N ARG A 54 24.79 1.12 23.08
CA ARG A 54 23.43 1.42 23.54
C ARG A 54 23.47 2.78 24.26
N SER A 55 22.98 3.83 23.61
CA SER A 55 22.46 5.02 24.30
C SER A 55 20.94 4.94 24.23
N GLY A 56 20.31 4.74 25.38
CA GLY A 56 18.86 4.77 25.51
C GLY A 56 18.37 6.20 25.42
N ASP A 57 17.59 6.48 24.37
CA ASP A 57 16.68 7.62 24.32
C ASP A 57 15.29 7.09 23.96
N THR A 58 14.53 6.79 25.00
CA THR A 58 13.08 6.60 24.95
C THR A 58 12.41 7.94 24.72
N THR A 59 12.14 8.29 23.45
CA THR A 59 11.03 9.16 23.00
C THR A 59 11.01 9.29 21.47
N ALA A 60 11.10 8.18 20.74
CA ALA A 60 10.76 8.16 19.32
C ALA A 60 9.27 7.81 19.17
N ARG A 61 8.44 8.85 19.14
CA ARG A 61 7.03 8.76 18.75
C ARG A 61 6.97 8.17 17.33
N SER A 62 6.47 6.94 17.24
CA SER A 62 6.24 6.17 16.03
C SER A 62 5.47 7.01 14.99
N LEU A 63 6.17 7.45 13.93
CA LEU A 63 5.61 8.08 12.73
C LEU A 63 5.89 7.21 11.49
N ALA A 64 5.71 5.89 11.62
CA ALA A 64 5.59 5.03 10.46
C ALA A 64 4.13 5.04 9.99
N PRO A 65 3.80 5.58 8.81
CA PRO A 65 2.47 5.39 8.26
C PRO A 65 2.34 3.95 7.74
N ASP A 66 1.28 3.27 8.19
CA ASP A 66 0.88 1.93 7.77
C ASP A 66 0.64 1.90 6.25
N SER A 67 1.63 1.45 5.48
CA SER A 67 1.45 1.14 4.05
C SER A 67 0.48 -0.03 3.81
N GLY A 68 0.01 -0.70 4.88
CA GLY A 68 -1.05 -1.69 4.84
C GLY A 68 -2.47 -1.09 4.74
N GLN A 69 -2.67 0.21 4.97
CA GLN A 69 -4.02 0.80 5.10
C GLN A 69 -4.87 0.77 3.83
N ALA A 70 -4.30 0.69 2.63
CA ALA A 70 -5.11 0.66 1.39
C ALA A 70 -5.79 -0.71 1.18
N LEU A 71 -5.07 -1.80 1.44
CA LEU A 71 -5.64 -3.16 1.43
C LEU A 71 -6.39 -3.47 2.72
N GLY A 72 -5.89 -2.94 3.84
CA GLY A 72 -6.59 -2.92 5.12
C GLY A 72 -7.95 -2.26 4.94
N GLY A 73 -8.07 -1.15 4.20
CA GLY A 73 -9.34 -0.49 3.91
C GLY A 73 -10.29 -1.31 3.05
N LEU A 74 -9.82 -1.95 1.96
CA LEU A 74 -10.68 -2.83 1.15
C LEU A 74 -11.13 -4.05 1.96
N MET A 75 -10.22 -4.72 2.66
CA MET A 75 -10.52 -5.95 3.39
C MET A 75 -11.24 -5.70 4.72
N LYS A 76 -11.02 -4.54 5.35
CA LYS A 76 -11.81 -4.04 6.47
C LYS A 76 -13.19 -3.61 6.01
N GLY A 77 -13.30 -2.97 4.83
CA GLY A 77 -14.59 -2.74 4.18
C GLY A 77 -15.30 -4.04 3.78
N LEU A 78 -14.55 -5.10 3.44
CA LEU A 78 -15.05 -6.44 3.15
C LEU A 78 -15.45 -7.19 4.44
N LYS A 79 -14.73 -6.96 5.54
CA LYS A 79 -15.10 -7.40 6.89
C LYS A 79 -16.37 -6.69 7.37
N ASP A 80 -16.44 -5.37 7.26
CA ASP A 80 -17.62 -4.57 7.61
C ASP A 80 -18.83 -4.93 6.73
N LEU A 81 -18.58 -5.36 5.49
CA LEU A 81 -19.55 -5.87 4.53
C LEU A 81 -20.11 -7.26 4.84
N LEU A 82 -19.24 -8.17 5.24
CA LEU A 82 -19.62 -9.55 5.57
C LEU A 82 -20.37 -9.62 6.91
N LEU A 83 -20.20 -8.61 7.77
CA LEU A 83 -20.60 -8.73 9.17
C LEU A 83 -21.85 -8.01 9.61
N GLY A 84 -22.43 -7.13 8.78
CA GLY A 84 -23.64 -6.42 9.15
C GLY A 84 -23.40 -5.51 10.36
N ARG A 85 -23.57 -4.21 10.17
CA ARG A 85 -23.55 -3.25 11.27
C ARG A 85 -24.87 -3.37 12.03
N GLU A 86 -24.97 -4.34 12.95
CA GLU A 86 -25.98 -4.31 14.00
C GLU A 86 -25.34 -3.62 15.20
N GLU A 87 -25.71 -2.35 15.40
CA GLU A 87 -25.35 -1.59 16.59
C GLU A 87 -26.05 -2.25 17.79
N ASP A 88 -25.23 -2.65 18.76
CA ASP A 88 -25.66 -3.30 19.99
C ASP A 88 -26.60 -2.38 20.77
N ALA A 89 -27.90 -2.64 20.69
CA ALA A 89 -28.90 -2.08 21.58
C ALA A 89 -28.77 -2.73 22.98
N GLU A 90 -27.73 -2.35 23.71
CA GLU A 90 -27.58 -2.69 25.13
C GLU A 90 -28.57 -1.88 25.96
N SER A 91 -29.72 -2.47 26.32
CA SER A 91 -30.48 -1.97 27.47
C SER A 91 -31.24 -3.06 28.25
N LYS A 92 -31.04 -2.97 29.57
CA LYS A 92 -31.83 -3.47 30.72
C LYS A 92 -31.72 -4.95 31.10
N ALA A 93 -31.06 -5.14 32.24
CA ALA A 93 -30.81 -6.37 32.97
C ALA A 93 -32.07 -6.89 33.70
N GLY A 94 -32.25 -8.21 33.64
CA GLY A 94 -33.18 -9.03 34.41
C GLY A 94 -32.85 -10.50 34.15
N LEU A 95 -33.25 -11.41 35.06
CA LEU A 95 -32.88 -12.83 35.23
C LEU A 95 -32.73 -13.76 33.99
N THR A 96 -33.03 -13.29 32.78
CA THR A 96 -32.79 -13.98 31.49
C THR A 96 -31.37 -13.82 30.94
N GLY A 97 -30.47 -13.17 31.69
CA GLY A 97 -29.11 -12.83 31.26
C GLY A 97 -28.26 -14.03 30.82
N ALA A 98 -28.30 -15.15 31.54
CA ALA A 98 -27.50 -16.34 31.21
C ALA A 98 -27.93 -17.00 29.87
N LEU A 99 -29.24 -17.06 29.63
CA LEU A 99 -29.81 -17.61 28.39
C LEU A 99 -29.56 -16.67 27.20
N ARG A 100 -29.67 -15.34 27.41
CA ARG A 100 -29.30 -14.34 26.40
C ARG A 100 -27.80 -14.35 26.08
N HIS A 101 -26.93 -14.53 27.08
CA HIS A 101 -25.48 -14.63 26.89
C HIS A 101 -25.14 -15.89 26.08
N SER A 102 -25.74 -17.04 26.41
CA SER A 102 -25.56 -18.28 25.66
C SER A 102 -26.02 -18.17 24.20
N VAL A 103 -27.17 -17.55 23.94
CA VAL A 103 -27.66 -17.31 22.57
C VAL A 103 -26.78 -16.30 21.83
N SER A 104 -26.32 -15.25 22.50
CA SER A 104 -25.38 -14.27 21.94
C SER A 104 -24.04 -14.91 21.57
N GLU A 105 -23.46 -15.72 22.47
CA GLU A 105 -22.25 -16.50 22.18
C GLU A 105 -22.45 -17.48 21.03
N ALA A 106 -23.56 -18.21 21.00
CA ALA A 106 -23.86 -19.14 19.92
C ALA A 106 -23.98 -18.42 18.56
N ARG A 107 -24.57 -17.22 18.54
CA ARG A 107 -24.61 -16.36 17.35
C ARG A 107 -23.22 -15.88 16.94
N LYS A 108 -22.41 -15.43 17.90
CA LYS A 108 -21.02 -15.01 17.64
C LYS A 108 -20.20 -16.16 17.05
N ARG A 109 -20.26 -17.37 17.63
CA ARG A 109 -19.57 -18.56 17.12
C ARG A 109 -19.96 -18.91 15.69
N ARG A 110 -21.25 -18.80 15.34
CA ARG A 110 -21.71 -19.03 13.97
C ARG A 110 -21.16 -17.97 13.01
N LYS A 111 -21.20 -16.69 13.41
CA LYS A 111 -20.65 -15.58 12.64
C LYS A 111 -19.14 -15.72 12.42
N ASP A 112 -18.38 -16.07 13.46
CA ASP A 112 -16.95 -16.31 13.37
C ASP A 112 -16.62 -17.51 12.45
N GLN A 113 -17.48 -18.53 12.44
CA GLN A 113 -17.34 -19.68 11.55
C GLN A 113 -17.66 -19.32 10.09
N ASP A 114 -18.73 -18.56 9.86
CA ASP A 114 -19.10 -18.06 8.53
C ASP A 114 -17.97 -17.15 7.98
N GLU A 115 -17.40 -16.29 8.82
CA GLU A 115 -16.23 -15.45 8.51
C GLU A 115 -15.04 -16.28 8.06
N PHE A 116 -14.73 -17.33 8.83
CA PHE A 116 -13.61 -18.22 8.55
C PHE A 116 -13.81 -18.96 7.22
N GLU A 117 -15.01 -19.47 6.96
CA GLU A 117 -15.35 -20.17 5.72
C GLU A 117 -15.30 -19.24 4.50
N GLN A 118 -15.83 -18.02 4.64
CA GLN A 118 -15.76 -17.00 3.59
C GLN A 118 -14.32 -16.60 3.30
N TYR A 119 -13.52 -16.32 4.33
CA TYR A 119 -12.11 -15.98 4.17
C TYR A 119 -11.34 -17.09 3.45
N ARG A 120 -11.56 -18.34 3.87
CA ARG A 120 -10.96 -19.51 3.23
C ARG A 120 -11.36 -19.60 1.76
N TYR A 121 -12.65 -19.45 1.45
CA TYR A 121 -13.15 -19.45 0.07
C TYR A 121 -12.47 -18.38 -0.79
N MET A 122 -12.30 -17.16 -0.26
CA MET A 122 -11.63 -16.08 -0.96
C MET A 122 -10.15 -16.36 -1.23
N VAL A 123 -9.43 -16.93 -0.27
CA VAL A 123 -8.03 -17.32 -0.46
C VAL A 123 -7.91 -18.42 -1.51
N GLU A 124 -8.81 -19.41 -1.47
CA GLU A 124 -8.86 -20.47 -2.47
C GLU A 124 -9.11 -19.90 -3.88
N GLU A 125 -10.11 -19.03 -4.05
CA GLU A 125 -10.43 -18.40 -5.34
C GLU A 125 -9.28 -17.53 -5.87
N LEU A 126 -8.61 -16.78 -4.99
CA LEU A 126 -7.44 -15.97 -5.34
C LEU A 126 -6.27 -16.83 -5.86
N MET A 127 -6.14 -18.07 -5.37
CA MET A 127 -5.07 -18.98 -5.75
C MET A 127 -5.37 -19.81 -7.00
N LYS A 128 -6.63 -19.98 -7.40
CA LYS A 128 -7.04 -20.78 -8.57
C LYS A 128 -6.42 -20.36 -9.91
N PRO A 129 -6.44 -19.08 -10.32
CA PRO A 129 -5.97 -18.71 -11.65
C PRO A 129 -4.46 -18.90 -11.77
N GLN A 130 -4.00 -19.48 -12.89
CA GLN A 130 -2.57 -19.68 -13.14
C GLN A 130 -1.80 -18.35 -13.23
N MET A 131 -2.39 -17.38 -13.95
CA MET A 131 -1.88 -16.02 -14.06
C MET A 131 -2.85 -15.01 -13.45
N TRP A 132 -2.33 -14.11 -12.64
CA TRP A 132 -3.11 -13.02 -12.04
C TRP A 132 -3.11 -11.80 -12.96
N THR A 133 -4.17 -11.66 -13.75
CA THR A 133 -4.44 -10.56 -14.67
C THR A 133 -5.66 -9.76 -14.20
N TYR A 134 -5.90 -8.58 -14.78
CA TYR A 134 -7.10 -7.81 -14.46
C TYR A 134 -8.40 -8.54 -14.81
N GLY A 135 -8.39 -9.38 -15.86
CA GLY A 135 -9.50 -10.28 -16.17
C GLY A 135 -9.75 -11.33 -15.07
N ALA A 136 -8.68 -11.95 -14.54
CA ALA A 136 -8.81 -12.87 -13.41
C ALA A 136 -9.32 -12.16 -12.14
N PHE A 137 -8.89 -10.92 -11.93
CA PHE A 137 -9.35 -10.11 -10.81
C PHE A 137 -10.83 -9.72 -10.92
N LYS A 138 -11.33 -9.44 -12.13
CA LYS A 138 -12.77 -9.23 -12.38
C LYS A 138 -13.59 -10.46 -11.99
N ASN A 139 -13.17 -11.64 -12.44
CA ASN A 139 -13.85 -12.90 -12.11
C ASN A 139 -13.80 -13.18 -10.59
N TYR A 140 -12.67 -12.88 -9.95
CA TYR A 140 -12.54 -12.96 -8.49
C TYR A 140 -13.55 -12.05 -7.79
N GLN A 141 -13.66 -10.77 -8.19
CA GLN A 141 -14.63 -9.85 -7.60
C GLN A 141 -16.08 -10.31 -7.81
N GLU A 142 -16.41 -10.87 -8.97
CA GLU A 142 -17.72 -11.45 -9.24
C GLU A 142 -18.02 -12.65 -8.31
N LYS A 143 -17.04 -13.53 -8.10
CA LYS A 143 -17.16 -14.68 -7.18
C LYS A 143 -17.29 -14.26 -5.72
N VAL A 144 -16.54 -13.25 -5.30
CA VAL A 144 -16.66 -12.67 -3.96
C VAL A 144 -18.04 -12.03 -3.76
N LEU A 145 -18.54 -11.32 -4.77
CA LEU A 145 -19.87 -10.72 -4.74
C LEU A 145 -20.96 -11.80 -4.65
N GLU A 146 -20.83 -12.89 -5.41
CA GLU A 146 -21.71 -14.06 -5.36
C GLU A 146 -21.71 -14.71 -3.97
N ALA A 147 -20.53 -14.97 -3.40
CA ALA A 147 -20.37 -15.56 -2.07
C ALA A 147 -20.88 -14.68 -0.93
N SER A 148 -20.82 -13.35 -1.08
CA SER A 148 -21.36 -12.40 -0.09
C SER A 148 -22.90 -12.40 -0.02
N GLY A 149 -23.58 -13.13 -0.91
CA GLY A 149 -25.03 -13.16 -0.94
C GLY A 149 -25.64 -11.85 -1.42
N ALA A 150 -24.90 -11.04 -2.18
CA ALA A 150 -25.39 -9.76 -2.72
C ALA A 150 -26.62 -9.91 -3.63
N HIS A 151 -26.87 -11.11 -4.16
CA HIS A 151 -28.07 -11.44 -4.94
C HIS A 151 -29.19 -12.06 -4.10
N SER A 152 -28.98 -12.28 -2.80
CA SER A 152 -29.99 -12.86 -1.92
C SER A 152 -31.19 -11.91 -1.77
N MET A 153 -32.38 -12.48 -1.59
CA MET A 153 -33.60 -11.72 -1.32
C MET A 153 -33.42 -10.78 -0.12
N ARG A 154 -32.70 -11.23 0.91
CA ARG A 154 -32.39 -10.44 2.11
C ARG A 154 -31.56 -9.20 1.79
N ALA A 155 -30.58 -9.31 0.89
CA ALA A 155 -29.76 -8.18 0.46
C ALA A 155 -30.58 -7.12 -0.31
N LYS A 156 -31.67 -7.50 -0.98
CA LYS A 156 -32.55 -6.54 -1.68
C LYS A 156 -33.38 -5.66 -0.74
N PHE A 157 -33.59 -6.11 0.50
CA PHE A 157 -34.38 -5.40 1.52
C PHE A 157 -33.54 -4.76 2.62
N SER A 158 -32.21 -4.88 2.56
CA SER A 158 -31.27 -4.31 3.51
C SER A 158 -30.44 -3.22 2.81
N GLU A 159 -30.05 -2.17 3.53
CA GLU A 159 -29.11 -1.18 3.01
C GLU A 159 -27.83 -1.89 2.55
N GLU A 160 -27.44 -1.67 1.28
CA GLU A 160 -26.22 -2.28 0.74
C GLU A 160 -25.02 -1.79 1.53
N SER A 161 -24.19 -2.72 2.01
CA SER A 161 -22.98 -2.34 2.72
C SER A 161 -22.01 -1.63 1.76
N ALA A 162 -21.27 -0.64 2.28
CA ALA A 162 -20.37 0.18 1.48
C ALA A 162 -19.33 -0.65 0.69
N GLY A 163 -18.94 -1.82 1.20
CA GLY A 163 -18.06 -2.73 0.46
C GLY A 163 -18.71 -3.36 -0.78
N ILE A 164 -20.03 -3.60 -0.80
CA ILE A 164 -20.73 -4.30 -1.89
C ILE A 164 -20.80 -3.33 -3.05
N GLU A 165 -21.16 -2.08 -2.73
CA GLU A 165 -21.07 -1.00 -3.68
C GLU A 165 -19.66 -0.82 -4.22
N HIS A 166 -18.64 -0.90 -3.36
CA HIS A 166 -17.24 -0.79 -3.77
C HIS A 166 -16.86 -1.89 -4.77
N ILE A 167 -17.22 -3.15 -4.48
CA ILE A 167 -16.96 -4.30 -5.38
C ILE A 167 -17.74 -4.12 -6.69
N LYS A 168 -19.02 -3.74 -6.64
CA LYS A 168 -19.84 -3.48 -7.84
C LYS A 168 -19.25 -2.36 -8.69
N LYS A 169 -18.80 -1.26 -8.08
CA LYS A 169 -18.10 -0.16 -8.77
C LYS A 169 -16.77 -0.64 -9.38
N GLY A 170 -16.02 -1.49 -8.66
CA GLY A 170 -14.81 -2.13 -9.15
C GLY A 170 -15.08 -2.99 -10.40
N ILE A 171 -16.11 -3.84 -10.37
CA ILE A 171 -16.50 -4.67 -11.52
C ILE A 171 -16.89 -3.80 -12.72
N LYS A 172 -17.61 -2.68 -12.51
CA LYS A 172 -17.92 -1.72 -13.59
C LYS A 172 -16.67 -1.12 -14.21
N VAL A 173 -15.68 -0.75 -13.40
CA VAL A 173 -14.37 -0.25 -13.88
C VAL A 173 -13.65 -1.32 -14.70
N LEU A 174 -13.59 -2.55 -14.21
CA LEU A 174 -12.95 -3.66 -14.92
C LEU A 174 -13.69 -4.03 -16.21
N ALA A 175 -15.02 -3.97 -16.23
CA ALA A 175 -15.83 -4.18 -17.43
C ALA A 175 -15.66 -3.06 -18.48
N ALA A 176 -15.26 -1.86 -18.05
CA ALA A 176 -14.99 -0.75 -18.96
C ALA A 176 -13.63 -0.87 -19.68
N MET A 177 -12.68 -1.63 -19.13
CA MET A 177 -11.34 -1.81 -19.69
C MET A 177 -11.35 -2.52 -21.04
N ASN A 178 -10.30 -2.27 -21.85
CA ASN A 178 -10.11 -2.98 -23.10
C ASN A 178 -9.63 -4.43 -22.86
N PRO A 179 -9.91 -5.38 -23.77
CA PRO A 179 -9.45 -6.77 -23.63
C PRO A 179 -7.93 -6.91 -23.48
N ILE A 180 -7.17 -6.05 -24.15
CA ILE A 180 -5.70 -6.00 -24.05
C ILE A 180 -5.26 -5.57 -22.63
N GLU A 181 -5.95 -4.60 -22.05
CA GLU A 181 -5.70 -4.15 -20.67
C GLU A 181 -6.07 -5.24 -19.67
N LEU A 182 -7.17 -5.96 -19.91
CA LEU A 182 -7.63 -7.08 -19.08
C LEU A 182 -6.70 -8.29 -19.10
N ALA A 183 -6.09 -8.58 -20.25
CA ALA A 183 -5.11 -9.65 -20.38
C ALA A 183 -3.77 -9.32 -19.70
N SER A 184 -3.51 -8.05 -19.42
CA SER A 184 -2.28 -7.61 -18.78
C SER A 184 -2.31 -7.79 -17.26
N ASN A 185 -1.13 -7.76 -16.65
CA ASN A 185 -0.91 -7.83 -15.20
C ASN A 185 -0.15 -6.60 -14.65
N HIS A 186 0.29 -5.69 -15.52
CA HIS A 186 1.14 -4.56 -15.18
C HIS A 186 0.35 -3.26 -15.19
N ARG A 187 0.69 -2.35 -14.28
CA ARG A 187 0.08 -1.00 -14.24
C ARG A 187 0.51 -0.13 -15.42
N ASP A 188 1.69 -0.34 -15.97
CA ASP A 188 2.28 0.55 -16.98
C ASP A 188 1.49 0.55 -18.31
N VAL A 189 0.62 -0.44 -18.51
CA VAL A 189 -0.35 -0.48 -19.61
C VAL A 189 -1.37 0.66 -19.51
N PHE A 190 -1.66 1.14 -18.30
CA PHE A 190 -2.63 2.21 -18.05
C PHE A 190 -1.98 3.60 -18.12
N THR A 191 -1.97 4.15 -19.33
CA THR A 191 -1.65 5.56 -19.55
C THR A 191 -2.62 6.49 -18.81
N GLU A 192 -2.25 7.76 -18.65
CA GLU A 192 -3.15 8.74 -18.05
C GLU A 192 -4.43 8.95 -18.88
N ARG A 193 -4.33 8.86 -20.21
CA ARG A 193 -5.46 8.97 -21.12
C ARG A 193 -6.40 7.77 -20.99
N SER A 194 -5.88 6.55 -20.96
CA SER A 194 -6.73 5.36 -20.80
C SER A 194 -7.47 5.36 -19.47
N ARG A 195 -6.81 5.77 -18.37
CA ARG A 195 -7.49 5.91 -17.07
C ARG A 195 -8.65 6.92 -17.09
N LYS A 196 -8.51 8.02 -17.84
CA LYS A 196 -9.60 8.99 -18.00
C LYS A 196 -10.77 8.39 -18.80
N LEU A 197 -10.49 7.69 -19.90
CA LEU A 197 -11.50 7.04 -20.72
C LEU A 197 -12.24 5.93 -19.97
N ILE A 198 -11.52 5.13 -19.17
CA ILE A 198 -12.11 4.10 -18.31
C ILE A 198 -13.04 4.75 -17.27
N ALA A 199 -12.59 5.83 -16.64
CA ALA A 199 -13.38 6.56 -15.65
C ALA A 199 -14.68 7.13 -16.25
N GLU A 200 -14.61 7.72 -17.44
CA GLU A 200 -15.77 8.22 -18.17
C GLU A 200 -16.75 7.09 -18.55
N LYS A 201 -16.24 5.96 -19.08
CA LYS A 201 -17.06 4.82 -19.48
C LYS A 201 -17.72 4.11 -18.29
N ALA A 202 -17.05 4.05 -17.14
CA ALA A 202 -17.58 3.43 -15.94
C ALA A 202 -18.42 4.40 -15.08
N GLY A 203 -18.41 5.71 -15.38
CA GLY A 203 -19.10 6.74 -14.59
C GLY A 203 -18.52 6.93 -13.19
N VAL A 204 -17.19 6.84 -13.04
CA VAL A 204 -16.50 6.95 -11.73
C VAL A 204 -15.36 7.95 -11.78
N SER A 205 -14.78 8.29 -10.62
CA SER A 205 -13.61 9.16 -10.57
C SER A 205 -12.34 8.45 -11.05
N LYS A 206 -11.41 9.23 -11.63
CA LYS A 206 -10.07 8.74 -12.01
C LYS A 206 -9.29 8.20 -10.81
N GLU A 207 -9.53 8.75 -9.62
CA GLU A 207 -8.93 8.30 -8.37
C GLU A 207 -9.39 6.89 -8.01
N PHE A 208 -10.68 6.61 -8.17
CA PHE A 208 -11.23 5.28 -7.96
C PHE A 208 -10.64 4.26 -8.94
N VAL A 209 -10.44 4.63 -10.21
CA VAL A 209 -9.74 3.76 -11.18
C VAL A 209 -8.30 3.44 -10.71
N ASN A 210 -7.58 4.43 -10.19
CA ASN A 210 -6.24 4.18 -9.62
C ASN A 210 -6.30 3.27 -8.39
N GLN A 211 -7.36 3.39 -7.58
CA GLN A 211 -7.57 2.53 -6.42
C GLN A 211 -7.78 1.08 -6.84
N VAL A 212 -8.64 0.81 -7.82
CA VAL A 212 -8.86 -0.55 -8.37
C VAL A 212 -7.56 -1.15 -8.90
N ILE A 213 -6.73 -0.35 -9.59
CA ILE A 213 -5.41 -0.78 -10.08
C ILE A 213 -4.46 -1.11 -8.92
N LEU A 214 -4.49 -0.32 -7.84
CA LEU A 214 -3.69 -0.58 -6.64
C LEU A 214 -4.13 -1.88 -5.95
N GLU A 215 -5.42 -2.10 -5.80
CA GLU A 215 -6.00 -3.31 -5.18
C GLU A 215 -5.59 -4.57 -5.94
N HIS A 216 -5.62 -4.54 -7.28
CA HIS A 216 -5.14 -5.63 -8.12
C HIS A 216 -3.67 -5.98 -7.82
N ASP A 217 -2.77 -5.00 -7.77
CA ASP A 217 -1.34 -5.22 -7.48
C ASP A 217 -1.12 -5.72 -6.04
N ALA A 218 -1.99 -5.29 -5.14
CA ALA A 218 -1.92 -5.68 -3.74
C ALA A 218 -2.36 -7.14 -3.56
N LEU A 219 -3.48 -7.56 -4.15
CA LEU A 219 -3.90 -8.97 -4.19
C LEU A 219 -2.91 -9.86 -4.94
N ARG A 220 -2.22 -9.33 -5.95
CA ARG A 220 -1.10 -10.03 -6.59
C ARG A 220 0.02 -10.34 -5.59
N GLY A 221 0.33 -9.39 -4.72
CA GLY A 221 1.27 -9.57 -3.61
C GLY A 221 0.82 -10.66 -2.63
N ASP A 222 -0.47 -10.66 -2.27
CA ASP A 222 -1.06 -11.68 -1.40
C ASP A 222 -1.03 -13.07 -2.02
N ARG A 223 -1.46 -13.19 -3.28
CA ARG A 223 -1.42 -14.46 -4.02
C ARG A 223 -0.01 -15.05 -4.02
N LYS A 224 1.01 -14.25 -4.33
CA LYS A 224 2.41 -14.69 -4.30
C LYS A 224 2.81 -15.15 -2.90
N TRP A 225 2.42 -14.42 -1.88
CA TRP A 225 2.72 -14.74 -0.49
C TRP A 225 2.06 -16.05 -0.04
N TYR A 226 0.79 -16.26 -0.37
CA TYR A 226 0.08 -17.52 -0.14
C TYR A 226 0.70 -18.71 -0.86
N MET A 227 1.11 -18.52 -2.12
CA MET A 227 1.82 -19.56 -2.88
C MET A 227 3.15 -19.95 -2.21
N ILE A 228 3.93 -18.97 -1.75
CA ILE A 228 5.16 -19.21 -1.00
C ILE A 228 4.86 -19.99 0.28
N ARG A 229 3.87 -19.56 1.08
CA ARG A 229 3.47 -20.27 2.30
C ARG A 229 3.09 -21.73 2.02
N LYS A 230 2.28 -21.96 0.98
CA LYS A 230 1.89 -23.30 0.54
C LYS A 230 3.10 -24.14 0.10
N GLN A 231 4.04 -23.55 -0.63
CA GLN A 231 5.25 -24.25 -1.10
C GLN A 231 6.17 -24.68 0.05
N TYR A 232 6.25 -23.89 1.12
CA TYR A 232 7.09 -24.18 2.30
C TYR A 232 6.32 -24.84 3.45
N ASN A 233 5.08 -25.30 3.23
CA ASN A 233 4.22 -25.89 4.27
C ASN A 233 4.07 -25.00 5.52
N MET A 234 4.06 -23.67 5.34
CA MET A 234 3.81 -22.71 6.40
C MET A 234 2.30 -22.63 6.69
N PRO A 235 1.91 -22.33 7.94
CA PRO A 235 0.49 -22.22 8.29
C PRO A 235 -0.17 -21.10 7.47
N MET A 236 -1.32 -21.38 6.86
CA MET A 236 -2.11 -20.36 6.18
C MET A 236 -2.85 -19.52 7.23
N PRO A 237 -2.99 -18.19 7.04
CA PRO A 237 -3.82 -17.38 7.91
C PRO A 237 -5.26 -17.91 7.87
N LYS A 238 -5.94 -17.88 9.02
CA LYS A 238 -7.31 -18.36 9.17
C LYS A 238 -8.33 -17.24 9.06
N THR A 239 -7.99 -16.08 9.61
CA THR A 239 -8.85 -14.89 9.63
C THR A 239 -8.20 -13.72 8.89
N PHE A 240 -8.99 -12.67 8.65
CA PHE A 240 -8.49 -11.41 8.11
C PHE A 240 -7.47 -10.73 9.04
N GLU A 241 -7.67 -10.86 10.35
CA GLU A 241 -6.78 -10.27 11.36
C GLU A 241 -5.43 -11.01 11.39
N ASP A 242 -5.46 -12.34 11.35
CA ASP A 242 -4.26 -13.16 11.23
C ASP A 242 -3.47 -12.78 9.97
N ARG A 243 -4.19 -12.60 8.85
CA ARG A 243 -3.58 -12.16 7.59
C ARG A 243 -2.86 -10.83 7.76
N GLU A 244 -3.51 -9.82 8.33
CA GLU A 244 -2.92 -8.48 8.50
C GLU A 244 -1.70 -8.52 9.42
N PHE A 245 -1.81 -9.25 10.54
CA PHE A 245 -0.72 -9.43 11.49
C PHE A 245 0.48 -10.12 10.85
N MET A 246 0.26 -11.26 10.19
CA MET A 246 1.33 -12.00 9.52
C MET A 246 1.95 -11.18 8.39
N ALA A 247 1.12 -10.64 7.51
CA ALA A 247 1.55 -9.92 6.30
C ALA A 247 2.46 -8.73 6.60
N LYS A 248 2.32 -8.11 7.78
CA LYS A 248 3.20 -7.02 8.22
C LYS A 248 4.69 -7.42 8.22
N TYR A 249 5.00 -8.68 8.49
CA TYR A 249 6.37 -9.14 8.68
C TYR A 249 6.96 -9.84 7.45
N ASP A 250 6.18 -10.67 6.77
CA ASP A 250 6.70 -11.62 5.79
C ASP A 250 6.17 -11.43 4.36
N ARG A 251 5.07 -10.68 4.17
CA ARG A 251 4.50 -10.45 2.85
C ARG A 251 5.48 -9.67 1.97
N PRO A 252 5.87 -10.22 0.80
CA PRO A 252 6.68 -9.48 -0.15
C PRO A 252 5.91 -8.25 -0.64
N ARG A 253 6.51 -7.06 -0.49
CA ARG A 253 5.91 -5.81 -0.95
C ARG A 253 5.59 -5.85 -2.43
N SER A 254 4.40 -5.38 -2.80
CA SER A 254 3.96 -5.27 -4.18
C SER A 254 4.81 -4.26 -4.97
N GLN A 255 4.70 -4.24 -6.30
CA GLN A 255 5.50 -3.30 -7.11
C GLN A 255 5.13 -1.85 -6.75
N MET A 256 3.85 -1.58 -6.56
CA MET A 256 3.33 -0.27 -6.17
C MET A 256 3.73 0.13 -4.76
N GLU A 257 3.61 -0.78 -3.80
CA GLU A 257 4.04 -0.54 -2.41
C GLU A 257 5.54 -0.22 -2.35
N ARG A 258 6.36 -0.93 -3.14
CA ARG A 258 7.81 -0.62 -3.25
C ARG A 258 8.05 0.79 -3.80
N GLN A 259 7.32 1.20 -4.82
CA GLN A 259 7.45 2.56 -5.38
C GLN A 259 7.01 3.63 -4.37
N GLN A 260 5.89 3.42 -3.68
CA GLN A 260 5.41 4.34 -2.63
C GLN A 260 6.41 4.43 -1.49
N PHE A 261 6.95 3.30 -1.02
CA PHE A 261 7.98 3.29 0.01
C PHE A 261 9.26 4.01 -0.44
N LYS A 262 9.73 3.78 -1.68
CA LYS A 262 10.87 4.52 -2.24
C LYS A 262 10.63 6.03 -2.24
N LYS A 263 9.44 6.48 -2.64
CA LYS A 263 9.06 7.90 -2.60
C LYS A 263 9.03 8.45 -1.18
N MET A 264 8.49 7.69 -0.22
CA MET A 264 8.45 8.06 1.19
C MET A 264 9.86 8.20 1.77
N VAL A 265 10.72 7.21 1.56
CA VAL A 265 12.12 7.23 2.00
C VAL A 265 12.87 8.39 1.37
N ALA A 266 12.68 8.64 0.07
CA ALA A 266 13.28 9.80 -0.60
C ALA A 266 12.82 11.13 0.00
N LYS A 267 11.51 11.28 0.30
CA LYS A 267 10.97 12.47 0.97
C LYS A 267 11.55 12.64 2.37
N TYR A 268 11.64 11.57 3.14
CA TYR A 268 12.23 11.57 4.48
C TYR A 268 13.71 11.96 4.44
N GLN A 269 14.48 11.39 3.51
CA GLN A 269 15.88 11.74 3.28
C GLN A 269 16.03 13.21 2.87
N LEU A 270 15.12 13.75 2.05
CA LEU A 270 15.12 15.16 1.67
C LEU A 270 14.88 16.06 2.88
N CYS A 271 13.85 15.76 3.69
CA CYS A 271 13.55 16.49 4.93
C CYS A 271 14.70 16.42 5.95
N ASN A 272 15.35 15.26 6.07
CA ASN A 272 16.51 15.10 6.94
C ASN A 272 17.73 15.84 6.40
N ARG A 273 17.97 15.83 5.08
CA ARG A 273 19.03 16.63 4.46
C ARG A 273 18.83 18.13 4.72
N THR A 274 17.59 18.62 4.70
CA THR A 274 17.30 20.02 5.00
C THR A 274 17.37 20.34 6.49
N ARG A 275 16.99 19.40 7.38
CA ARG A 275 17.06 19.59 8.85
C ARG A 275 18.49 19.51 9.39
N TRP A 276 19.34 18.68 8.80
CA TRP A 276 20.73 18.45 9.21
C TRP A 276 21.77 19.16 8.34
N ARG A 277 21.35 20.07 7.46
CA ARG A 277 22.22 21.18 7.11
C ARG A 277 22.37 22.00 8.38
N GLN A 278 23.35 21.65 9.21
CA GLN A 278 23.90 22.64 10.14
C GLN A 278 24.08 23.91 9.30
N PRO A 279 23.59 25.08 9.77
CA PRO A 279 23.84 26.31 9.05
C PRO A 279 25.34 26.31 8.77
N ILE A 280 25.74 26.27 7.50
CA ILE A 280 27.15 26.40 7.17
C ILE A 280 27.46 27.79 7.71
N ILE A 281 28.13 27.85 8.86
CA ILE A 281 28.49 29.10 9.51
C ILE A 281 29.63 29.69 8.66
N THR A 282 29.31 30.12 7.44
CA THR A 282 30.21 30.90 6.58
C THR A 282 30.51 32.26 7.21
N ALA A 283 29.70 32.66 8.21
CA ALA A 283 29.80 33.92 8.93
C ALA A 283 30.67 33.89 10.21
N ALA A 284 31.29 32.76 10.58
CA ALA A 284 32.21 32.76 11.73
C ALA A 284 33.47 33.63 11.47
N TYR A 285 33.77 33.91 10.19
CA TYR A 285 34.97 34.65 9.78
C TYR A 285 34.69 35.87 8.88
N LYS A 286 33.45 36.11 8.43
CA LYS A 286 33.08 37.42 7.86
C LYS A 286 32.66 38.37 8.97
N ARG A 287 33.63 38.68 9.85
CA ARG A 287 33.51 39.82 10.76
C ARG A 287 33.61 41.07 9.88
N HIS A 288 32.59 41.92 9.89
CA HIS A 288 32.71 43.25 9.30
C HIS A 288 33.99 43.90 9.84
N ARG A 289 34.78 44.49 8.95
CA ARG A 289 35.90 45.38 9.30
C ARG A 289 35.33 46.68 9.91
N SER A 290 34.62 46.60 11.03
CA SER A 290 34.30 47.79 11.81
C SER A 290 35.58 48.19 12.55
N SER A 291 36.33 49.09 11.92
CA SER A 291 37.27 50.06 12.49
C SER A 291 37.61 49.86 13.98
N GLY A 292 38.83 49.39 14.26
CA GLY A 292 39.42 49.42 15.60
C GLY A 292 40.16 48.14 15.95
N PHE A 293 41.48 48.19 15.90
CA PHE A 293 42.41 47.07 16.15
C PHE A 293 42.34 46.48 17.57
N ASP A 294 41.61 47.12 18.50
CA ASP A 294 41.85 46.92 19.95
C ASP A 294 40.61 46.47 20.76
N ARG A 295 39.45 46.24 20.13
CA ARG A 295 38.22 45.85 20.86
C ARG A 295 38.27 44.40 21.37
N TRP A 296 39.01 43.52 20.68
CA TRP A 296 39.07 42.08 20.98
C TRP A 296 40.03 41.72 22.12
N ARG A 297 41.01 42.58 22.42
CA ARG A 297 41.87 42.41 23.61
C ARG A 297 41.19 42.81 24.91
N LYS A 298 40.26 43.78 24.84
CA LYS A 298 39.70 44.44 26.03
C LYS A 298 38.31 43.95 26.43
N VAL A 299 37.57 43.31 25.53
CA VAL A 299 36.18 42.88 25.81
C VAL A 299 36.01 41.39 25.53
N PRO A 300 35.78 40.55 26.55
CA PRO A 300 35.51 39.14 26.33
C PRO A 300 34.19 38.97 25.57
N VAL A 301 34.13 37.91 24.75
CA VAL A 301 32.96 37.57 23.94
C VAL A 301 31.68 37.48 24.79
N ARG A 302 30.52 37.78 24.20
CA ARG A 302 29.23 37.91 24.91
C ARG A 302 28.82 36.66 25.70
N TRP A 303 29.29 35.48 25.30
CA TRP A 303 29.06 34.20 25.98
C TRP A 303 30.08 33.90 27.08
N PHE A 304 31.14 34.72 27.23
CA PHE A 304 32.12 34.55 28.29
C PHE A 304 31.48 34.95 29.64
N PRO A 305 31.64 34.15 30.70
CA PRO A 305 31.00 34.41 31.98
C PRO A 305 31.40 35.79 32.54
N ARG A 306 30.43 36.69 32.75
CA ARG A 306 30.66 37.98 33.41
C ARG A 306 30.45 37.79 34.91
N TRP A 307 31.53 37.53 35.62
CA TRP A 307 31.51 37.48 37.08
C TRP A 307 31.28 38.91 37.59
N LYS A 308 30.11 39.18 38.19
CA LYS A 308 29.82 40.48 38.81
C LYS A 308 30.82 40.68 39.95
N LYS A 309 31.59 41.79 39.93
CA LYS A 309 32.66 42.10 40.90
C LYS A 309 32.21 42.11 42.38
N ASN A 310 30.90 42.13 42.65
CA ASN A 310 30.35 42.32 43.99
C ASN A 310 29.79 41.04 44.63
N ASN A 311 29.91 39.88 43.98
CA ASN A 311 29.54 38.61 44.62
C ASN A 311 30.76 38.04 45.32
N SER A 312 30.70 38.01 46.66
CA SER A 312 31.66 37.46 47.62
C SER A 312 31.80 35.91 47.55
N GLY A 313 31.67 35.33 46.37
CA GLY A 313 31.91 33.90 46.14
C GLY A 313 33.41 33.63 45.96
N PRO A 314 33.90 32.43 46.37
CA PRO A 314 35.31 32.07 46.21
C PRO A 314 35.70 32.07 44.72
N LYS A 315 36.75 32.82 44.38
CA LYS A 315 37.29 32.86 43.02
C LYS A 315 37.96 31.51 42.72
N PRO A 316 37.83 30.98 41.49
CA PRO A 316 38.47 29.72 41.13
C PRO A 316 40.00 29.87 41.14
N ALA A 317 40.68 28.85 41.68
CA ALA A 317 42.10 28.87 42.02
C ALA A 317 43.06 29.24 40.87
N HIS A 318 42.68 28.96 39.61
CA HIS A 318 43.49 29.30 38.44
C HIS A 318 43.60 30.80 38.13
N MET A 319 42.82 31.66 38.81
CA MET A 319 42.92 33.12 38.69
C MET A 319 43.76 33.79 39.79
N LEU A 320 44.29 33.03 40.75
CA LEU A 320 45.10 33.56 41.86
C LEU A 320 46.62 33.46 41.62
N LEU A 321 47.04 32.95 40.46
CA LEU A 321 48.45 32.90 40.08
C LEU A 321 48.85 34.26 39.48
N ARG A 322 49.49 35.08 40.32
CA ARG A 322 50.41 36.15 39.92
C ARG A 322 51.79 35.81 40.44
#